data_AF-A0A657LX80-F1
#
_entry.id   AF-A0A657LX80-F1
#
_cell.length_a   1.000
_cell.length_b   1.000
_cell.length_c   1.000
_cell.angle_alpha   90.00
_cell.angle_beta   90.00
_cell.angle_gamma   90.00
#
_symmetry.space_group_name_H-M   'P 1'
#
loop_
_entity.id
_entity.type
_entity.pdbx_description
1 polymer ?
#
loop_
_entity_poly.entity_id
_entity_poly.type
_entity_poly.pdbx_seq_one_letter_code
_entity_poly.pdbx_strand_id
1 'polypeptide(L)'
;MTALLPHPLVPAPSTGDWLHDRLAEARGVLADTTQHPESLVILAARVVVGQTGDAGECADALDLLRLLDRRPLHAIAAAAFAKGGAA
;
A
#
# COMPACT_ATOMS: atom_id res chain seq x y z
N MET A 1 -31.55 7.95 -38.12
CA MET A 1 -31.78 8.63 -36.84
C MET A 1 -31.21 7.74 -35.73
N THR A 2 -29.93 7.88 -35.41
CA THR A 2 -29.26 7.12 -34.34
C THR A 2 -28.93 8.09 -33.22
N ALA A 3 -29.65 7.97 -32.10
CA ALA A 3 -29.40 8.76 -30.91
C ALA A 3 -28.13 8.25 -30.22
N LEU A 4 -27.13 9.12 -30.09
CA LEU A 4 -25.95 8.89 -29.28
C LEU A 4 -26.36 8.90 -27.80
N LEU A 5 -26.22 7.77 -27.13
CA LEU A 5 -26.44 7.64 -25.69
C LEU A 5 -25.46 8.57 -24.94
N PRO A 6 -25.90 9.33 -23.93
CA PRO A 6 -25.02 10.15 -23.12
C PRO A 6 -24.15 9.22 -22.27
N HIS A 7 -22.84 9.26 -22.49
CA HIS A 7 -21.89 8.58 -21.62
C HIS A 7 -21.93 9.30 -20.26
N PRO A 8 -21.99 8.58 -19.13
CA PRO A 8 -21.88 9.21 -17.83
C PRO A 8 -20.52 9.92 -17.77
N LEU A 9 -20.55 11.23 -17.64
CA LEU A 9 -19.37 12.05 -17.46
C LEU A 9 -18.83 11.70 -16.07
N VAL A 10 -17.94 10.72 -15.98
CA VAL A 10 -17.16 10.48 -14.76
C VAL A 10 -16.31 11.74 -14.58
N PRO A 11 -16.55 12.56 -13.55
CA PRO A 11 -15.69 13.71 -13.31
C PRO A 11 -14.27 13.17 -13.10
N ALA A 12 -13.32 13.68 -13.88
CA ALA A 12 -11.93 13.35 -13.68
C ALA A 12 -11.58 13.80 -12.25
N PRO A 13 -11.17 12.89 -11.35
CA PRO A 13 -10.86 13.26 -9.99
C PRO A 13 -9.78 14.32 -10.03
N SER A 14 -9.99 15.43 -9.30
CA SER A 14 -8.91 16.38 -9.11
C SER A 14 -7.81 15.69 -8.32
N THR A 15 -6.54 16.06 -8.52
CA THR A 15 -5.40 15.35 -7.90
C THR A 15 -5.52 15.23 -6.37
N GLY A 16 -6.21 16.17 -5.71
CA GLY A 16 -6.51 16.12 -4.28
C GLY A 16 -7.53 15.06 -3.89
N ASP A 17 -8.59 14.88 -4.70
CA ASP A 17 -9.60 13.85 -4.49
C ASP A 17 -8.99 12.46 -4.67
N TRP A 18 -8.10 12.30 -5.66
CA TRP A 18 -7.40 11.04 -5.88
C TRP A 18 -6.54 10.60 -4.69
N LEU A 19 -5.84 11.55 -4.05
CA LEU A 19 -5.02 11.25 -2.86
C LEU A 19 -5.91 10.81 -1.69
N HIS A 20 -7.02 11.51 -1.49
CA HIS A 20 -7.97 11.19 -0.43
C HIS A 20 -8.63 9.82 -0.65
N ASP A 21 -9.04 9.53 -1.87
CA ASP A 21 -9.63 8.25 -2.27
C ASP A 21 -8.64 7.09 -2.05
N ARG A 22 -7.35 7.29 -2.38
CA ARG A 22 -6.32 6.28 -2.17
C ARG A 22 -6.04 6.03 -0.70
N LEU A 23 -6.04 7.08 0.12
CA LEU A 23 -5.90 6.93 1.57
C LEU A 23 -7.13 6.22 2.16
N ALA A 24 -8.34 6.53 1.70
CA ALA A 24 -9.56 5.85 2.13
C ALA A 24 -9.57 4.36 1.73
N GLU A 25 -9.16 4.04 0.52
CA GLU A 25 -9.01 2.66 0.04
C GLU A 25 -7.96 1.89 0.86
N ALA A 26 -6.81 2.51 1.13
CA ALA A 26 -5.77 1.91 1.96
C ALA A 26 -6.26 1.63 3.38
N ARG A 27 -7.00 2.56 4.00
CA ARG A 27 -7.64 2.34 5.30
C ARG A 27 -8.63 1.19 5.27
N GLY A 28 -9.41 1.08 4.19
CA GLY A 28 -10.32 -0.06 3.98
C GLY A 28 -9.59 -1.39 3.98
N VAL A 29 -8.44 -1.47 3.29
CA VAL A 29 -7.58 -2.66 3.29
C VAL A 29 -7.03 -2.98 4.68
N LEU A 30 -6.58 -1.97 5.43
CA LEU A 30 -6.04 -2.18 6.78
C LEU A 30 -7.10 -2.57 7.80
N ALA A 31 -8.35 -2.18 7.58
CA ALA A 31 -9.46 -2.59 8.43
C ALA A 31 -9.77 -4.09 8.35
N ASP A 32 -9.41 -4.75 7.23
CA ASP A 32 -9.61 -6.19 7.06
C ASP A 32 -8.40 -6.88 6.41
N THR A 33 -7.25 -6.81 7.10
CA THR A 33 -6.00 -7.43 6.64
C THR A 33 -6.11 -8.95 6.39
N THR A 34 -7.11 -9.63 6.95
CA THR A 34 -7.31 -11.08 6.78
C THR A 34 -7.91 -11.46 5.44
N GLN A 35 -8.66 -10.54 4.81
CA GLN A 35 -9.26 -10.75 3.48
C GLN A 35 -8.32 -10.33 2.33
N HIS A 36 -7.13 -9.83 2.66
CA HIS A 36 -6.22 -9.28 1.69
C HIS A 36 -4.87 -10.01 1.68
N PRO A 37 -4.25 -10.18 0.50
CA PRO A 37 -2.91 -10.72 0.43
C PRO A 37 -1.92 -9.78 1.13
N GLU A 38 -0.91 -10.33 1.79
CA GLU A 38 0.08 -9.58 2.56
C GLU A 38 0.75 -8.46 1.75
N SER A 39 1.01 -8.70 0.47
CA SER A 39 1.55 -7.69 -0.46
C SER A 39 0.67 -6.45 -0.59
N LEU A 40 -0.66 -6.61 -0.58
CA LEU A 40 -1.63 -5.52 -0.63
C LEU A 40 -1.72 -4.80 0.72
N VAL A 41 -1.65 -5.55 1.82
CA VAL A 41 -1.59 -4.97 3.18
C VAL A 41 -0.33 -4.12 3.36
N ILE A 42 0.83 -4.59 2.89
CA ILE A 42 2.09 -3.84 2.88
C ILE A 42 1.95 -2.56 2.05
N LEU A 43 1.34 -2.65 0.86
CA LEU A 43 1.13 -1.49 0.01
C LEU A 43 0.22 -0.45 0.69
N ALA A 44 -0.90 -0.88 1.26
CA ALA A 44 -1.84 -0.03 1.96
C ALA A 44 -1.18 0.67 3.17
N ALA A 45 -0.40 -0.06 3.97
CA ALA A 45 0.34 0.51 5.09
C ALA A 45 1.35 1.57 4.63
N ARG A 46 2.06 1.36 3.51
CA ARG A 46 2.98 2.36 2.94
C ARG A 46 2.25 3.61 2.43
N VAL A 47 1.06 3.44 1.85
CA VAL A 47 0.21 4.56 1.42
C VAL A 47 -0.21 5.40 2.63
N VAL A 48 -0.67 4.76 3.71
CA VAL A 48 -1.04 5.44 4.95
C VAL A 48 0.14 6.22 5.52
N VAL A 49 1.31 5.59 5.71
CA VAL A 49 2.51 6.27 6.22
C VAL A 49 2.91 7.49 5.38
N GLY A 50 2.79 7.41 4.06
CA GLY A 50 3.21 8.47 3.15
C GLY A 50 2.21 9.61 2.99
N GLN A 51 0.94 9.40 3.33
CA GLN A 51 -0.16 10.31 2.94
C GLN A 51 -1.08 10.70 4.09
N THR A 52 -1.05 10.00 5.24
CA THR A 52 -1.84 10.40 6.40
C THR A 52 -1.27 11.64 7.08
N GLY A 53 -2.17 12.51 7.54
CA GLY A 53 -1.84 13.62 8.44
C GLY A 53 -1.91 13.23 9.93
N ASP A 54 -2.35 12.01 10.24
CA ASP A 54 -2.52 11.53 11.61
C ASP A 54 -1.29 10.75 12.09
N ALA A 55 -0.66 11.23 13.17
CA ALA A 55 0.55 10.63 13.70
C ALA A 55 0.33 9.25 14.32
N GLY A 56 -0.86 8.98 14.87
CA GLY A 56 -1.21 7.68 15.45
C GLY A 56 -1.40 6.63 14.36
N GLU A 57 -2.18 6.97 13.34
CA GLU A 57 -2.39 6.12 12.17
C GLU A 57 -1.07 5.79 11.46
N CYS A 58 -0.16 6.77 11.36
CA CYS A 58 1.17 6.56 10.81
C CYS A 58 2.01 5.60 11.67
N ALA A 59 1.96 5.74 13.00
CA ALA A 59 2.67 4.85 13.93
C ALA A 59 2.15 3.40 13.82
N ASP A 60 0.83 3.22 13.83
CA ASP A 60 0.19 1.89 13.71
C ASP A 60 0.57 1.21 12.38
N ALA A 61 0.56 1.97 11.27
CA ALA A 61 0.95 1.45 9.97
C ALA A 61 2.45 1.07 9.90
N LEU A 62 3.33 1.81 10.57
CA LEU A 62 4.75 1.45 10.70
C LEU A 62 4.95 0.18 11.53
N ASP A 63 4.21 0.02 12.62
CA ASP A 63 4.30 -1.17 13.46
C ASP A 63 3.77 -2.41 12.73
N LEU A 64 2.71 -2.27 11.94
CA LEU A 64 2.25 -3.32 11.03
C LEU A 64 3.32 -3.71 10.02
N LEU A 65 3.99 -2.74 9.37
CA LEU A 65 5.08 -3.03 8.44
C LEU A 65 6.24 -3.78 9.11
N ARG A 66 6.58 -3.43 10.35
CA ARG A 66 7.61 -4.14 11.14
C ARG A 66 7.20 -5.56 11.48
N LEU A 67 5.92 -5.78 11.80
CA LEU A 67 5.39 -7.11 12.09
C LEU A 67 5.43 -8.02 10.86
N LEU A 68 5.17 -7.44 9.67
CA LEU A 68 5.19 -8.13 8.39
C LEU A 68 6.61 -8.31 7.82
N ASP A 69 7.58 -7.48 8.21
CA ASP A 69 9.00 -7.68 7.89
C ASP A 69 9.60 -8.83 8.72
N ARG A 70 9.06 -10.03 8.52
CA ARG A 70 9.54 -11.29 9.09
C ARG A 70 10.73 -11.84 8.32
N ARG A 71 11.51 -11.02 7.64
CA ARG A 71 12.74 -11.49 6.99
C ARG A 71 13.63 -12.08 8.07
N PRO A 72 13.83 -13.41 8.08
CA PRO A 72 14.71 -13.97 9.08
C PRO A 72 16.12 -13.49 8.75
N LEU A 73 16.86 -13.06 9.77
CA LEU A 73 18.20 -12.45 9.61
C LEU A 73 19.14 -13.31 8.74
N HIS A 74 18.95 -14.64 8.72
CA HIS A 74 19.70 -15.56 7.87
C HIS A 74 19.41 -15.43 6.37
N ALA A 75 18.21 -15.04 5.95
CA ALA A 75 17.89 -14.76 4.54
C ALA A 75 18.50 -13.44 4.06
N ILE A 76 18.63 -12.46 4.97
CA ILE A 76 19.34 -11.20 4.71
C ILE A 76 20.84 -11.46 4.55
N ALA A 77 21.42 -12.27 5.46
CA ALA A 77 22.79 -12.72 5.37
C ALA A 77 23.05 -13.49 4.07
N ALA A 78 22.22 -14.48 3.72
CA ALA A 78 22.36 -15.26 2.49
C ALA A 78 22.37 -14.37 1.23
N ALA A 79 21.49 -13.37 1.14
CA ALA A 79 21.46 -12.43 0.02
C ALA A 79 22.69 -11.50 0.00
N ALA A 80 23.20 -11.08 1.17
CA ALA A 80 24.41 -10.27 1.28
C ALA A 80 25.68 -11.05 0.91
N PHE A 81 25.74 -12.33 1.28
CA PHE A 81 26.89 -13.21 1.02
C PHE A 81 26.83 -13.92 -0.33
N ALA A 82 25.70 -13.93 -1.03
CA ALA A 82 25.57 -14.50 -2.38
C ALA A 82 26.45 -13.78 -3.45
N LYS A 83 27.02 -12.61 -3.14
CA LYS A 83 27.92 -11.86 -4.03
C LYS A 83 29.41 -12.18 -3.83
N GLY A 84 29.76 -13.17 -3.01
CA GLY A 84 31.14 -13.59 -2.73
C GLY A 84 31.59 -14.86 -3.44
N GLY A 85 31.11 -15.12 -4.67
CA GLY A 85 31.54 -16.27 -5.47
C GLY A 85 33.00 -16.14 -5.89
N ALA A 86 33.84 -17.01 -5.33
CA ALA A 86 35.26 -17.15 -5.59
C ALA A 86 35.59 -17.27 -7.09
N ALA A 87 36.64 -16.56 -7.50
CA ALA A 87 37.37 -16.77 -8.76
C ALA A 87 38.81 -17.15 -8.40
#